data_AF-A0A1V6CG46-F1
#
_entry.id   AF-A0A1V6CG46-F1
#
_cell.length_a   1.000
_cell.length_b   1.000
_cell.length_c   1.000
_cell.angle_alpha   90.00
_cell.angle_beta   90.00
_cell.angle_gamma   90.00
#
_symmetry.space_group_name_H-M   'P 1'
#
loop_
_entity.id
_entity.type
_entity.pdbx_description
1 polymer ?
#
loop_
_entity_poly.entity_id
_entity_poly.type
_entity_poly.pdbx_seq_one_letter_code
_entity_poly.pdbx_strand_id
1 'polypeptide(L)'
;METDSNTTTDDVLQKVSAYIKGGGTACYLCGANVEGDSFDVVEGTATQEMHCVECAGKWVDLYSLVGIHTGKEEIMQQTDDRRVIARLRDELNGVLAVMKAFRIPTGEHDHVEAAIQIAEVALNGK
;
A
#
# COMPACT_ATOMS: atom_id res chain seq x y z
N MET A 1 -13.89 -4.27 50.82
CA MET A 1 -14.04 -4.32 49.35
C MET A 1 -14.27 -2.89 48.91
N GLU A 2 -13.19 -2.14 48.70
CA GLU A 2 -13.26 -0.74 48.27
C GLU A 2 -12.05 -0.50 47.36
N THR A 3 -12.33 -0.15 46.11
CA THR A 3 -11.35 0.09 45.04
C THR A 3 -11.23 1.59 44.83
N ASP A 4 -10.20 2.21 45.43
CA ASP A 4 -9.91 3.63 45.22
C ASP A 4 -8.91 3.78 44.07
N SER A 5 -9.42 3.90 42.86
CA SER A 5 -8.62 4.27 41.68
C SER A 5 -8.62 5.79 41.52
N ASN A 6 -7.83 6.48 42.34
CA ASN A 6 -7.60 7.92 42.20
C ASN A 6 -6.51 8.16 41.14
N THR A 7 -6.87 7.97 39.88
CA THR A 7 -5.95 8.17 38.73
C THR A 7 -5.73 9.66 38.53
N THR A 8 -4.51 10.14 38.76
CA THR A 8 -4.15 11.56 38.54
C THR A 8 -3.99 11.86 37.04
N THR A 9 -4.18 13.12 36.65
CA THR A 9 -4.00 13.59 35.27
C THR A 9 -2.62 13.20 34.70
N ASP A 10 -1.57 13.24 35.53
CA ASP A 10 -0.22 12.88 35.12
C ASP A 10 -0.08 11.39 34.76
N ASP A 11 -0.75 10.50 35.51
CA ASP A 11 -0.76 9.06 35.21
C ASP A 11 -1.47 8.78 33.88
N VAL A 12 -2.59 9.48 33.62
CA VAL A 12 -3.30 9.38 32.33
C VAL A 12 -2.41 9.86 31.19
N LEU A 13 -1.75 11.01 31.33
CA LEU A 13 -0.85 11.55 30.30
C LEU A 13 0.33 10.61 30.02
N GLN A 14 0.90 9.98 31.04
CA GLN A 14 1.97 9.00 30.86
C GLN A 14 1.50 7.78 30.08
N LYS A 15 0.31 7.26 30.40
CA LYS A 15 -0.30 6.12 29.71
C LYS A 15 -0.66 6.45 28.26
N VAL A 16 -1.21 7.63 28.00
CA VAL A 16 -1.47 8.13 26.64
C VAL A 16 -0.16 8.29 25.86
N SER A 17 0.90 8.80 26.49
CA SER A 17 2.22 8.90 25.83
C SER A 17 2.77 7.52 25.44
N ALA A 18 2.60 6.52 26.29
CA ALA A 18 3.01 5.15 25.99
C ALA A 18 2.21 4.56 24.82
N TYR A 19 0.89 4.80 24.79
CA TYR A 19 0.03 4.43 23.66
C TYR A 19 0.50 5.00 22.33
N ILE A 20 0.74 6.32 22.28
CA ILE A 20 1.20 7.00 21.06
C ILE A 20 2.57 6.46 20.62
N LYS A 21 3.51 6.28 21.56
CA LYS A 21 4.84 5.73 21.25
C LYS A 21 4.80 4.27 20.80
N GLY A 22 3.82 3.50 21.26
CA GLY A 22 3.54 2.13 20.85
C GLY A 22 2.77 2.02 19.53
N GLY A 23 2.54 3.13 18.83
CA GLY A 23 1.84 3.15 17.55
C GLY A 23 0.34 2.91 17.67
N GLY A 24 -0.26 3.14 18.84
CA GLY A 24 -1.71 3.03 19.03
C GLY A 24 -2.27 1.61 19.04
N THR A 25 -1.46 0.61 19.36
CA THR A 25 -1.83 -0.81 19.19
C THR A 25 -2.43 -1.50 20.42
N ALA A 26 -2.33 -0.89 21.60
CA ALA A 26 -2.76 -1.50 22.87
C ALA A 26 -3.42 -0.47 23.81
N CYS A 27 -4.47 -0.85 24.51
CA CYS A 27 -5.26 0.05 25.35
C CYS A 27 -4.41 0.67 26.46
N TYR A 28 -4.41 1.99 26.57
CA TYR A 28 -3.65 2.69 27.61
C TYR A 28 -4.21 2.50 29.04
N LEU A 29 -5.43 1.98 29.18
CA LEU A 29 -6.06 1.71 30.48
C LEU A 29 -5.73 0.32 31.02
N CYS A 30 -5.81 -0.73 30.18
CA CYS A 30 -5.66 -2.11 30.62
C CYS A 30 -4.60 -2.94 29.86
N GLY A 31 -4.01 -2.39 28.79
CA GLY A 31 -2.99 -3.07 27.98
C GLY A 31 -3.52 -4.07 26.95
N ALA A 32 -4.83 -4.31 26.88
CA ALA A 32 -5.43 -5.24 25.91
C ALA A 32 -5.46 -4.67 24.49
N ASN A 33 -5.92 -5.48 23.53
CA ASN A 33 -6.08 -5.04 22.14
C ASN A 33 -7.15 -3.94 22.01
N VAL A 34 -7.00 -3.14 20.97
CA VAL A 34 -7.91 -2.05 20.62
C VAL A 34 -8.44 -2.27 19.21
N GLU A 35 -9.63 -1.77 18.99
CA GLU A 35 -10.27 -1.73 17.69
C GLU A 35 -10.65 -0.28 17.38
N GLY A 36 -10.62 0.05 16.10
CA GLY A 36 -11.02 1.36 15.60
C GLY A 36 -12.09 1.21 14.54
N ASP A 37 -13.04 2.14 14.53
CA ASP A 37 -14.09 2.20 13.52
C ASP A 37 -13.58 2.91 12.25
N SER A 38 -14.49 3.36 11.38
CA SER A 38 -14.15 4.22 10.25
C SER A 38 -13.45 5.50 10.72
N PHE A 39 -12.58 6.04 9.86
CA PHE A 39 -11.99 7.35 10.09
C PHE A 39 -12.72 8.43 9.28
N ASP A 40 -12.86 9.60 9.89
CA ASP A 40 -13.36 10.81 9.24
C ASP A 40 -12.19 11.72 8.86
N VAL A 41 -12.28 12.39 7.72
CA VAL A 41 -11.26 13.31 7.24
C VAL A 41 -11.83 14.72 7.13
N VAL A 42 -11.23 15.66 7.86
CA VAL A 42 -11.60 17.08 7.84
C VAL A 42 -10.33 17.93 7.82
N GLU A 43 -10.21 18.84 6.86
CA GLU A 43 -9.21 19.91 6.83
C GLU A 43 -7.75 19.46 7.12
N GLY A 44 -7.29 18.38 6.46
CA GLY A 44 -5.90 17.89 6.64
C GLY A 44 -5.67 17.12 7.94
N THR A 45 -6.75 16.78 8.65
CA THR A 45 -6.73 15.86 9.80
C THR A 45 -7.61 14.65 9.52
N ALA A 46 -7.25 13.53 10.14
CA ALA A 46 -8.10 12.34 10.19
C ALA A 46 -8.38 12.00 11.66
N THR A 47 -9.64 11.72 11.97
CA THR A 47 -10.08 11.30 13.30
C THR A 47 -10.65 9.89 13.26
N GLN A 48 -10.35 9.09 14.28
CA GLN A 48 -10.87 7.72 14.38
C GLN A 48 -11.34 7.45 15.80
N GLU A 49 -12.57 6.94 15.94
CA GLU A 49 -13.04 6.42 17.22
C GLU A 49 -12.38 5.08 17.52
N MET A 50 -11.86 4.94 18.74
CA MET A 50 -11.15 3.76 19.23
C MET A 50 -11.83 3.22 20.48
N HIS A 51 -11.92 1.89 20.60
CA HIS A 51 -12.37 1.21 21.81
C HIS A 51 -11.48 0.04 22.18
N CYS A 52 -11.40 -0.25 23.46
CA CYS A 52 -10.74 -1.44 23.96
C CYS A 52 -11.73 -2.61 23.98
N VAL A 53 -11.24 -3.81 23.60
CA VAL A 53 -12.07 -5.01 23.50
C VAL A 53 -12.34 -5.68 24.85
N GLU A 54 -11.63 -5.27 25.91
CA GLU A 54 -11.74 -5.88 27.25
C GLU A 54 -12.24 -4.91 28.32
N CYS A 55 -11.63 -3.73 28.42
CA CYS A 55 -12.12 -2.67 29.32
C CYS A 55 -12.93 -1.70 28.46
N ALA A 56 -14.13 -1.31 28.90
CA ALA A 56 -15.05 -0.47 28.12
C ALA A 56 -14.55 0.98 27.81
N GLY A 57 -13.23 1.21 27.86
CA GLY A 57 -12.58 2.44 27.49
C GLY A 57 -12.77 2.77 26.01
N LYS A 58 -13.02 4.05 25.76
CA LYS A 58 -13.21 4.66 24.44
C LYS A 58 -12.47 5.97 24.38
N TRP A 59 -11.88 6.28 23.24
CA TRP A 59 -11.18 7.54 22.96
C TRP A 59 -11.21 7.84 21.46
N VAL A 60 -10.68 9.00 21.07
CA VAL A 60 -10.58 9.42 19.68
C VAL A 60 -9.11 9.67 19.38
N ASP A 61 -8.60 9.01 18.34
CA ASP A 61 -7.28 9.29 17.80
C ASP A 61 -7.38 10.43 16.78
N LEU A 62 -6.40 11.33 16.81
CA LEU A 62 -6.27 12.45 15.89
C LEU A 62 -4.94 12.35 15.15
N TYR A 63 -5.03 12.26 13.83
CA TYR A 63 -3.90 12.12 12.92
C TYR A 63 -3.77 13.36 12.03
N SER A 64 -2.53 13.73 11.72
CA SER A 64 -2.28 14.62 10.59
C SER A 64 -2.38 13.81 9.30
N LEU A 65 -3.25 14.23 8.39
CA LEU A 65 -3.38 13.59 7.08
C LEU A 65 -2.21 14.03 6.19
N VAL A 66 -1.29 13.11 5.92
CA VAL A 66 -0.10 13.37 5.08
C VAL A 66 -0.33 13.04 3.60
N GLY A 67 -1.43 12.37 3.26
CA GLY A 67 -1.81 12.06 1.87
C GLY A 67 -2.99 11.10 1.78
N ILE A 68 -3.71 11.13 0.66
CA ILE A 68 -4.76 10.16 0.30
C ILE A 68 -4.36 9.57 -1.05
N HIS A 69 -4.27 8.25 -1.13
CA HIS A 69 -4.08 7.53 -2.38
C HIS A 69 -5.40 6.85 -2.72
N THR A 70 -5.97 7.19 -3.87
CA THR A 70 -7.17 6.47 -4.33
C THR A 70 -6.72 5.23 -5.09
N GLY A 71 -7.30 4.07 -4.79
CA GLY A 71 -6.89 2.78 -5.38
C GLY A 71 -6.93 2.70 -6.92
N LYS A 72 -7.39 3.74 -7.63
CA LYS A 72 -7.19 3.86 -9.07
C LYS A 72 -5.72 3.98 -9.46
N GLU A 73 -4.87 4.58 -8.62
CA GLU A 73 -3.44 4.73 -8.90
C GLU A 73 -2.64 3.47 -8.55
N GLU A 74 -2.99 2.76 -7.48
CA GLU A 74 -2.29 1.53 -7.11
C GLU A 74 -2.74 0.29 -7.92
N ILE A 75 -4.01 0.24 -8.37
CA ILE A 75 -4.49 -0.81 -9.27
C ILE A 75 -4.03 -0.54 -10.73
N MET A 76 -3.78 0.70 -11.15
CA MET A 76 -3.17 0.98 -12.47
C MET A 76 -1.67 0.68 -12.53
N GLN A 77 -0.99 0.56 -11.38
CA GLN A 77 0.43 0.19 -11.33
C GLN A 77 0.64 -1.32 -11.43
N GLN A 78 -0.38 -2.13 -11.11
CA GLN A 78 -0.38 -3.58 -11.33
C GLN A 78 -1.16 -3.92 -12.61
N THR A 79 -0.38 -4.12 -13.69
CA THR A 79 -0.79 -4.63 -15.02
C THR A 79 -1.65 -3.70 -15.89
N ASP A 80 -1.08 -2.58 -16.36
CA ASP A 80 -1.32 -2.26 -17.76
C ASP A 80 -0.51 -3.26 -18.59
N ASP A 81 -1.11 -4.41 -18.90
CA ASP A 81 -0.50 -5.46 -19.73
C ASP A 81 0.11 -4.86 -21.00
N ARG A 82 -0.46 -3.77 -21.53
CA ARG A 82 0.08 -3.07 -22.70
C ARG A 82 1.42 -2.39 -22.41
N ARG A 83 1.67 -1.85 -21.21
CA ARG A 83 2.98 -1.29 -20.86
C ARG A 83 4.05 -2.38 -20.75
N VAL A 84 3.71 -3.53 -20.19
CA VAL A 84 4.62 -4.68 -20.08
C VAL A 84 4.92 -5.23 -21.47
N ILE A 85 3.89 -5.43 -22.30
CA ILE A 85 4.04 -5.92 -23.68
C ILE A 85 4.83 -4.93 -24.54
N ALA A 86 4.62 -3.62 -24.38
CA ALA A 86 5.38 -2.60 -25.09
C ALA A 86 6.87 -2.65 -24.73
N ARG A 87 7.20 -2.79 -23.44
CA ARG A 87 8.61 -2.93 -23.00
C ARG A 87 9.24 -4.19 -23.58
N LEU A 88 8.55 -5.34 -23.49
CA LEU A 88 9.06 -6.61 -24.03
C LEU A 88 9.32 -6.53 -25.53
N ARG A 89 8.40 -5.91 -26.29
CA ARG A 89 8.60 -5.68 -27.74
C ARG A 89 9.85 -4.84 -28.01
N ASP A 90 10.07 -3.77 -27.24
CA ASP A 90 11.22 -2.88 -27.44
C ASP A 90 12.54 -3.60 -27.11
N GLU A 91 12.56 -4.42 -26.06
CA GLU A 91 13.71 -5.29 -25.71
C GLU A 91 13.99 -6.33 -26.80
N LEU A 92 12.94 -7.00 -27.32
CA LEU A 92 13.07 -7.97 -28.42
C LEU A 92 13.59 -7.31 -29.71
N ASN A 93 13.16 -6.09 -30.01
CA ASN A 93 13.70 -5.32 -31.14
C ASN A 93 15.20 -5.04 -30.97
N GLY A 94 15.64 -4.72 -29.75
CA GLY A 94 17.06 -4.58 -29.41
C GLY A 94 17.84 -5.86 -29.64
N VAL A 95 17.32 -7.00 -29.17
CA VAL A 95 17.92 -8.32 -29.40
C VAL A 95 18.01 -8.63 -30.89
N LEU A 96 16.93 -8.45 -31.65
CA LEU A 96 16.91 -8.71 -33.09
C LEU A 96 17.94 -7.86 -33.84
N ALA A 97 18.11 -6.59 -33.46
CA ALA A 97 19.12 -5.71 -34.04
C ALA A 97 20.54 -6.23 -33.78
N VAL A 98 20.83 -6.71 -32.57
CA VAL A 98 22.11 -7.34 -32.22
C VAL A 98 22.32 -8.62 -33.03
N MET A 99 21.33 -9.51 -33.10
CA MET A 99 21.45 -10.76 -33.87
C MET A 99 21.76 -10.50 -35.35
N LYS A 100 21.07 -9.52 -35.95
CA LYS A 100 21.33 -9.05 -37.32
C LYS A 100 22.74 -8.49 -37.49
N ALA A 101 23.23 -7.71 -36.53
CA ALA A 101 24.59 -7.15 -36.56
C ALA A 101 25.68 -8.24 -36.47
N PHE A 102 25.45 -9.29 -35.68
CA PHE A 102 26.39 -10.41 -35.51
C PHE A 102 26.22 -11.53 -36.55
N ARG A 103 25.31 -11.38 -37.52
CA ARG A 103 25.01 -12.39 -38.56
C ARG A 103 24.69 -13.77 -37.98
N ILE A 104 23.94 -13.79 -36.88
CA ILE A 104 23.46 -15.05 -36.29
C ILE A 104 22.58 -15.78 -37.33
N PRO A 105 22.61 -17.12 -37.39
CA PRO A 105 21.81 -17.87 -38.35
C PRO A 105 20.32 -17.54 -38.26
N THR A 106 19.65 -17.45 -39.43
CA THR A 106 18.30 -16.92 -39.56
C THR A 106 17.23 -17.66 -38.77
N GLY A 107 17.42 -18.96 -38.52
CA GLY A 107 16.44 -19.75 -37.77
C GLY A 107 16.18 -19.24 -36.34
N GLU A 108 17.15 -18.55 -35.72
CA GLU A 108 16.94 -17.92 -34.42
C GLU A 108 16.29 -16.52 -34.54
N HIS A 109 16.44 -15.85 -35.69
CA HIS A 109 15.79 -14.57 -35.96
C HIS A 109 14.28 -14.72 -36.10
N ASP A 110 13.83 -15.80 -36.77
CA ASP A 110 12.42 -16.04 -37.08
C ASP A 110 11.57 -16.13 -35.79
N HIS A 111 12.12 -16.72 -34.73
CA HIS A 111 11.44 -16.82 -33.43
C HIS A 111 11.31 -15.46 -32.73
N VAL A 112 12.34 -14.61 -32.81
CA VAL A 112 12.31 -13.28 -32.21
C VAL A 112 11.38 -12.35 -32.99
N GLU A 113 11.38 -12.44 -34.33
CA GLU A 113 10.45 -11.70 -35.18
C GLU A 113 8.99 -12.10 -34.95
N ALA A 114 8.71 -13.40 -34.79
CA ALA A 114 7.38 -13.88 -34.43
C ALA A 114 6.92 -13.35 -33.06
N ALA A 115 7.80 -13.33 -32.06
CA ALA A 115 7.48 -12.79 -30.74
C ALA A 115 7.17 -11.28 -30.76
N ILE A 116 7.91 -10.51 -31.57
CA ILE A 116 7.64 -9.08 -31.81
C ILE A 116 6.25 -8.90 -32.44
N GLN A 117 5.92 -9.69 -33.47
CA GLN A 117 4.63 -9.61 -34.15
C GLN A 117 3.46 -9.91 -33.20
N ILE A 118 3.59 -10.91 -32.32
CA ILE A 118 2.58 -11.24 -31.31
C ILE A 118 2.38 -10.06 -30.35
N ALA A 119 3.47 -9.44 -29.90
CA ALA A 119 3.40 -8.27 -29.03
C ALA A 119 2.72 -7.07 -29.71
N GLU A 120 2.99 -6.83 -30.99
CA GLU A 120 2.32 -5.78 -31.77
C GLU A 120 0.82 -6.01 -31.93
N VAL A 121 0.40 -7.26 -32.18
CA VAL A 121 -1.02 -7.63 -32.25
C VAL A 121 -1.71 -7.37 -30.92
N ALA A 122 -1.11 -7.83 -29.82
CA ALA A 122 -1.65 -7.62 -28.48
C ALA A 122 -1.75 -6.13 -28.11
N LEU A 123 -0.83 -5.29 -28.58
CA LEU A 123 -0.87 -3.84 -28.36
C LEU A 123 -1.89 -3.12 -29.23
N ASN A 124 -2.22 -3.64 -30.41
CA ASN A 124 -3.12 -2.98 -31.37
C ASN A 124 -4.57 -3.47 -31.30
N GLY A 125 -4.86 -4.50 -30.51
CA GLY A 125 -6.22 -4.96 -30.20
C GLY A 125 -6.99 -5.51 -31.41
N LYS A 126 -6.30 -6.19 -32.33
CA LYS A 126 -6.90 -6.85 -33.49
C LYS A 126 -6.77 -8.36 -33.41
#